data_AF-A0A6J4IGS8-F1
#
_entry.id   AF-A0A6J4IGS8-F1
#
_cell.length_a   1.000
_cell.length_b   1.000
_cell.length_c   1.000
_cell.angle_alpha   90.00
_cell.angle_beta   90.00
_cell.angle_gamma   90.00
#
_symmetry.space_group_name_H-M   'P 1'
#
loop_
_entity.id
_entity.type
_entity.pdbx_description
1 polymer ?
#
loop_
_entity_poly.entity_id
_entity_poly.type
_entity_poly.pdbx_seq_one_letter_code
_entity_poly.pdbx_strand_id
1 'polypeptide(L)'
;MIRLKDLTPTDLAEAAVANLVAHAAWVQRRTPGMHVVDAHDLVLVDSGLPCDTFNIVCRARLARGTARERIADVVDYFARVGRPFSWWLSPLDQPSELGELLLDAGLQRAETELGMAADLDTLRAGGLSPGGLQIRRARTPAEVKDFATIIAANWTPPDPNALRFYELGAPALLDENAPLWLYVGYLGEVPVAAAELTVGGGVVGLYNISTLAAYRRRGFGTALTLRLLLDARAQGYGLAILQAQGSDGVGVYARLGFEPFGEITEYKPGNYAAGTDT
;
A
#
# COMPACT_ATOMS: atom_id res chain seq x y z
N MET A 1 4.84 24.62 7.87
CA MET A 1 4.81 23.17 7.59
C MET A 1 4.16 22.50 8.78
N ILE A 2 3.17 21.63 8.57
CA ILE A 2 2.44 20.94 9.65
C ILE A 2 3.39 19.95 10.32
N ARG A 3 3.42 19.90 11.66
CA ARG A 3 4.22 18.96 12.43
C ARG A 3 3.37 17.78 12.89
N LEU A 4 3.99 16.61 13.07
CA LEU A 4 3.30 15.42 13.57
C LEU A 4 2.61 15.66 14.92
N LYS A 5 3.29 16.35 15.84
CA LYS A 5 2.77 16.69 17.18
C LYS A 5 1.52 17.58 17.17
N ASP A 6 1.23 18.24 16.05
CA ASP A 6 0.09 19.14 15.91
C ASP A 6 -1.12 18.40 15.31
N LEU A 7 -0.99 17.11 14.97
CA LEU A 7 -2.03 16.28 14.37
C LEU A 7 -2.61 15.30 15.38
N THR A 8 -3.93 15.12 15.31
CA THR A 8 -4.63 14.09 16.06
C THR A 8 -4.54 12.74 15.34
N PRO A 9 -4.79 11.61 16.04
CA PRO A 9 -4.95 10.32 15.37
C PRO A 9 -5.98 10.33 14.24
N THR A 10 -7.07 11.10 14.39
CA THR A 10 -8.09 11.29 13.35
C THR A 10 -7.53 11.98 12.12
N ASP A 11 -6.73 13.05 12.28
CA ASP A 11 -6.12 13.76 11.15
C ASP A 11 -5.16 12.85 10.36
N LEU A 12 -4.38 12.03 11.09
CA LEU A 12 -3.48 11.04 10.49
C LEU A 12 -4.25 9.94 9.76
N ALA A 13 -5.36 9.47 10.32
CA ALA A 13 -6.22 8.49 9.67
C ALA A 13 -6.89 9.06 8.40
N GLU A 14 -7.30 10.34 8.40
CA GLU A 14 -7.84 11.02 7.21
C GLU A 14 -6.78 11.10 6.10
N ALA A 15 -5.57 11.53 6.46
CA ALA A 15 -4.44 11.57 5.54
C ALA A 15 -4.10 10.18 4.99
N ALA A 16 -4.14 9.15 5.85
CA ALA A 16 -3.89 7.76 5.46
C ALA A 16 -4.93 7.19 4.52
N VAL A 17 -6.22 7.48 4.74
CA VAL A 17 -7.29 7.08 3.82
C VAL A 17 -7.12 7.77 2.46
N ALA A 18 -6.83 9.07 2.44
CA ALA A 18 -6.59 9.79 1.19
C ALA A 18 -5.34 9.28 0.45
N ASN A 19 -4.28 8.93 1.17
CA ASN A 19 -3.07 8.35 0.59
C ASN A 19 -3.31 6.93 0.05
N LEU A 20 -4.06 6.10 0.77
CA LEU A 20 -4.46 4.75 0.33
C LEU A 20 -5.29 4.83 -0.96
N VAL A 21 -6.23 5.78 -1.08
CA VAL A 21 -6.97 6.01 -2.33
C VAL A 21 -6.04 6.40 -3.47
N ALA A 22 -5.03 7.25 -3.22
CA ALA A 22 -4.04 7.60 -4.23
C ALA A 22 -3.21 6.39 -4.68
N HIS A 23 -2.73 5.59 -3.73
CA HIS A 23 -1.99 4.35 -3.98
C HIS A 23 -2.83 3.34 -4.78
N ALA A 24 -4.06 3.11 -4.33
CA ALA A 24 -4.93 2.08 -4.89
C ALA A 24 -5.55 2.47 -6.23
N ALA A 25 -5.76 3.75 -6.54
CA ALA A 25 -6.60 4.14 -7.70
C ALA A 25 -5.85 4.90 -8.80
N TRP A 26 -4.70 5.51 -8.53
CA TRP A 26 -4.13 6.47 -9.47
C TRP A 26 -3.65 5.84 -10.79
N VAL A 27 -2.97 4.68 -10.71
CA VAL A 27 -2.51 3.92 -11.88
C VAL A 27 -3.71 3.35 -12.63
N GLN A 28 -4.68 2.80 -11.91
CA GLN A 28 -5.86 2.14 -12.44
C GLN A 28 -6.73 3.12 -13.23
N ARG A 29 -6.89 4.37 -12.78
CA ARG A 29 -7.59 5.43 -13.53
C ARG A 29 -6.95 5.75 -14.89
N ARG A 30 -5.68 5.42 -15.08
CA ARG A 30 -4.88 5.79 -16.26
C ARG A 30 -4.50 4.61 -17.13
N THR A 31 -4.92 3.40 -16.75
CA THR A 31 -4.51 2.18 -17.42
C THR A 31 -5.72 1.55 -18.11
N PRO A 32 -5.72 1.41 -19.44
CA PRO A 32 -6.83 0.82 -20.18
C PRO A 32 -7.20 -0.58 -19.66
N GLY A 33 -8.50 -0.82 -19.50
CA GLY A 33 -9.04 -2.10 -19.00
C GLY A 33 -9.17 -2.19 -17.47
N MET A 34 -8.66 -1.21 -16.72
CA MET A 34 -8.89 -1.09 -15.29
C MET A 34 -10.10 -0.19 -15.00
N HIS A 35 -10.79 -0.44 -13.89
CA HIS A 35 -12.01 0.24 -13.51
C HIS A 35 -11.90 0.81 -12.10
N VAL A 36 -12.33 2.06 -11.92
CA VAL A 36 -12.38 2.73 -10.62
C VAL A 36 -13.72 3.43 -10.46
N VAL A 37 -14.40 3.14 -9.36
CA VAL A 37 -15.56 3.88 -8.87
C VAL A 37 -15.10 4.71 -7.69
N ASP A 38 -15.04 6.03 -7.84
CA ASP A 38 -14.77 6.98 -6.75
C ASP A 38 -16.07 7.71 -6.40
N ALA A 39 -16.93 7.03 -5.65
CA ALA A 39 -18.24 7.53 -5.23
C ALA A 39 -18.13 8.18 -3.84
N HIS A 40 -18.97 9.16 -3.51
CA HIS A 40 -18.89 9.86 -2.21
C HIS A 40 -18.85 8.93 -0.97
N ASP A 41 -19.48 7.76 -1.05
CA ASP A 41 -19.61 6.77 0.00
C ASP A 41 -18.50 5.70 0.02
N LEU A 42 -17.86 5.39 -1.11
CA LEU A 42 -16.77 4.41 -1.17
C LEU A 42 -15.89 4.55 -2.42
N VAL A 43 -14.67 4.03 -2.33
CA VAL A 43 -13.81 3.77 -3.50
C VAL A 43 -13.75 2.28 -3.77
N LEU A 44 -14.07 1.89 -5.00
CA LEU A 44 -13.86 0.54 -5.53
C LEU A 44 -12.85 0.62 -6.67
N VAL A 45 -11.82 -0.21 -6.60
CA VAL A 45 -10.75 -0.34 -7.59
C VAL A 45 -10.75 -1.77 -8.10
N ASP A 46 -10.75 -1.92 -9.42
CA ASP A 46 -10.65 -3.19 -10.12
C ASP A 46 -9.55 -3.06 -11.19
N SER A 47 -8.42 -3.70 -10.95
CA SER A 47 -7.27 -3.71 -11.87
C SER A 47 -7.49 -4.51 -13.15
N GLY A 48 -8.64 -5.18 -13.28
CA GLY A 48 -8.89 -6.08 -14.40
C GLY A 48 -8.24 -7.46 -14.24
N LEU A 49 -7.34 -7.64 -13.26
CA LEU A 49 -6.53 -8.84 -13.05
C LEU A 49 -7.12 -9.73 -11.94
N PRO A 50 -6.91 -11.06 -12.00
CA PRO A 50 -7.35 -12.00 -10.96
C PRO A 50 -6.43 -11.97 -9.73
N CYS A 51 -6.29 -10.82 -9.07
CA CYS A 51 -5.44 -10.63 -7.89
C CYS A 51 -6.06 -9.60 -6.93
N ASP A 52 -6.14 -9.94 -5.64
CA ASP A 52 -6.72 -9.08 -4.59
C ASP A 52 -5.85 -7.87 -4.26
N THR A 53 -4.52 -8.01 -4.44
CA THR A 53 -3.53 -6.96 -4.17
C THR A 53 -3.83 -5.66 -4.93
N PHE A 54 -4.42 -5.75 -6.12
CA PHE A 54 -4.73 -4.58 -6.97
C PHE A 54 -6.24 -4.34 -7.15
N ASN A 55 -7.08 -5.15 -6.51
CA ASN A 55 -8.53 -5.01 -6.50
C ASN A 55 -8.97 -4.62 -5.08
N ILE A 56 -9.16 -3.33 -4.86
CA ILE A 56 -9.24 -2.75 -3.51
C ILE A 56 -10.58 -2.03 -3.32
N VAL A 57 -11.19 -2.22 -2.16
CA VAL A 57 -12.27 -1.38 -1.65
C VAL A 57 -11.75 -0.62 -0.43
N CYS A 58 -11.94 0.70 -0.40
CA CYS A 58 -11.49 1.56 0.71
C CYS A 58 -12.33 2.83 0.83
N ARG A 59 -12.07 3.65 1.87
CA ARG A 59 -12.80 4.90 2.17
C ARG A 59 -14.32 4.68 2.23
N ALA A 60 -14.74 3.63 2.93
CA ALA A 60 -16.14 3.25 3.04
C ALA A 60 -16.84 4.08 4.12
N ARG A 61 -17.52 5.15 3.69
CA ARG A 61 -18.35 6.05 4.52
C ARG A 61 -19.83 5.82 4.22
N LEU A 62 -20.31 4.63 4.54
CA LEU A 62 -21.66 4.19 4.20
C LEU A 62 -22.68 4.73 5.18
N ALA A 63 -23.85 5.14 4.68
CA ALA A 63 -24.98 5.48 5.55
C ALA A 63 -25.53 4.21 6.22
N ARG A 64 -25.80 4.26 7.53
CA ARG A 64 -26.26 3.10 8.31
C ARG A 64 -27.47 2.37 7.70
N GLY A 65 -28.40 3.11 7.09
CA GLY A 65 -29.61 2.54 6.47
C GLY A 65 -29.37 1.78 5.16
N THR A 66 -28.27 2.05 4.46
CA THR A 66 -27.97 1.44 3.14
C THR A 66 -26.66 0.64 3.15
N ALA A 67 -25.94 0.59 4.27
CA ALA A 67 -24.64 -0.06 4.36
C ALA A 67 -24.66 -1.53 3.92
N ARG A 68 -25.66 -2.31 4.37
CA ARG A 68 -25.80 -3.73 3.99
C ARG A 68 -26.02 -3.92 2.49
N GLU A 69 -26.91 -3.12 1.90
CA GLU A 69 -27.18 -3.15 0.45
C GLU A 69 -25.92 -2.78 -0.33
N ARG A 70 -25.20 -1.73 0.11
CA ARG A 70 -24.01 -1.27 -0.57
C ARG A 70 -22.85 -2.26 -0.48
N ILE A 71 -22.69 -2.96 0.64
CA ILE A 71 -21.72 -4.06 0.77
C ILE A 71 -22.09 -5.20 -0.20
N ALA A 72 -23.37 -5.58 -0.27
CA ALA A 72 -23.83 -6.60 -1.18
C ALA A 72 -23.57 -6.22 -2.65
N ASP A 73 -23.81 -4.97 -3.05
CA ASP A 73 -23.49 -4.48 -4.41
C ASP A 73 -22.03 -4.69 -4.79
N VAL A 74 -21.11 -4.43 -3.84
CA VAL A 74 -19.66 -4.57 -4.05
C VAL A 74 -19.28 -6.04 -4.17
N VAL A 75 -19.80 -6.89 -3.27
CA VAL A 75 -19.57 -8.35 -3.32
C VAL A 75 -20.10 -8.92 -4.63
N ASP A 76 -21.32 -8.55 -5.02
CA ASP A 76 -21.97 -8.99 -6.27
C ASP A 76 -21.23 -8.47 -7.50
N TYR A 77 -20.66 -7.26 -7.45
CA TYR A 77 -19.81 -6.74 -8.52
C TYR A 77 -18.60 -7.67 -8.74
N PHE A 78 -17.82 -7.95 -7.68
CA PHE A 78 -16.61 -8.77 -7.79
C PHE A 78 -16.92 -10.24 -8.12
N ALA A 79 -18.04 -10.77 -7.61
CA ALA A 79 -18.54 -12.09 -7.99
C ALA A 79 -18.90 -12.15 -9.49
N ARG A 80 -19.59 -11.14 -10.02
CA ARG A 80 -19.98 -11.07 -11.44
C ARG A 80 -18.79 -10.95 -12.38
N VAL A 81 -17.78 -10.18 -12.01
CA VAL A 81 -16.55 -10.06 -12.83
C VAL A 81 -15.55 -11.20 -12.57
N GLY A 82 -15.80 -12.05 -11.57
CA GLY A 82 -14.98 -13.22 -11.23
C GLY A 82 -13.58 -12.85 -10.74
N ARG A 83 -13.46 -11.77 -9.95
CA ARG A 83 -12.15 -11.28 -9.46
C ARG A 83 -12.08 -11.29 -7.92
N PRO A 84 -10.95 -11.71 -7.34
CA PRO A 84 -10.69 -11.54 -5.91
C PRO A 84 -10.49 -10.07 -5.58
N PHE A 85 -10.76 -9.67 -4.34
CA PHE A 85 -10.57 -8.30 -3.87
C PHE A 85 -10.29 -8.26 -2.37
N SER A 86 -9.66 -7.16 -1.93
CA SER A 86 -9.46 -6.82 -0.53
C SER A 86 -10.27 -5.57 -0.17
N TRP A 87 -10.91 -5.60 0.99
CA TRP A 87 -11.56 -4.44 1.59
C TRP A 87 -10.71 -3.94 2.77
N TRP A 88 -10.10 -2.78 2.61
CA TRP A 88 -9.27 -2.14 3.63
C TRP A 88 -10.09 -1.17 4.46
N LEU A 89 -10.28 -1.51 5.73
CA LEU A 89 -11.09 -0.78 6.70
C LEU A 89 -10.23 0.11 7.60
N SER A 90 -10.49 1.41 7.56
CA SER A 90 -9.88 2.42 8.43
C SER A 90 -10.74 2.69 9.68
N PRO A 91 -10.18 3.21 10.79
CA PRO A 91 -10.97 3.63 11.96
C PRO A 91 -11.99 4.74 11.66
N LEU A 92 -11.87 5.41 10.51
CA LEU A 92 -12.78 6.47 10.08
C LEU A 92 -13.92 5.97 9.19
N ASP A 93 -13.87 4.73 8.76
CA ASP A 93 -14.92 4.17 7.92
C ASP A 93 -16.23 4.03 8.71
N GLN A 94 -17.35 4.16 8.00
CA GLN A 94 -18.69 4.21 8.55
C GLN A 94 -19.60 3.17 7.89
N PRO A 95 -20.57 2.62 8.64
CA PRO A 95 -20.81 2.86 10.07
C PRO A 95 -19.72 2.24 10.97
N SER A 96 -19.68 2.60 12.25
CA SER A 96 -18.68 2.06 13.19
C SER A 96 -18.67 0.53 13.29
N GLU A 97 -19.82 -0.11 13.03
CA GLU A 97 -19.95 -1.57 12.97
C GLU A 97 -19.65 -2.18 11.58
N LEU A 98 -19.07 -1.42 10.64
CA LEU A 98 -18.85 -1.88 9.26
C LEU A 98 -18.07 -3.19 9.20
N GLY A 99 -17.08 -3.41 10.07
CA GLY A 99 -16.37 -4.68 10.16
C GLY A 99 -17.31 -5.88 10.40
N GLU A 100 -18.28 -5.76 11.30
CA GLU A 100 -19.29 -6.81 11.54
C GLU A 100 -20.23 -6.98 10.35
N LEU A 101 -20.60 -5.90 9.67
CA LEU A 101 -21.41 -5.97 8.45
C LEU A 101 -20.66 -6.68 7.30
N LEU A 102 -19.34 -6.53 7.21
CA LEU A 102 -18.50 -7.25 6.24
C LEU A 102 -18.45 -8.75 6.56
N LEU A 103 -18.35 -9.11 7.85
CA LEU A 103 -18.43 -10.51 8.30
C LEU A 103 -19.79 -11.14 7.99
N ASP A 104 -20.89 -10.43 8.28
CA ASP A 104 -22.26 -10.84 7.93
C ASP A 104 -22.43 -11.06 6.41
N ALA A 105 -21.69 -10.33 5.59
CA ALA A 105 -21.68 -10.45 4.13
C ALA A 105 -20.77 -11.58 3.60
N GLY A 106 -20.16 -12.36 4.49
CA GLY A 106 -19.32 -13.51 4.13
C GLY A 106 -17.85 -13.17 3.83
N LEU A 107 -17.41 -11.95 4.15
CA LEU A 107 -15.98 -11.65 4.19
C LEU A 107 -15.39 -12.17 5.52
N GLN A 108 -14.07 -12.28 5.54
CA GLN A 108 -13.28 -12.72 6.68
C GLN A 108 -12.18 -11.70 6.93
N ARG A 109 -11.85 -11.50 8.20
CA ARG A 109 -10.70 -10.70 8.60
C ARG A 109 -9.42 -11.45 8.18
N ALA A 110 -8.65 -10.87 7.26
CA ALA A 110 -7.40 -11.43 6.78
C ALA A 110 -6.24 -10.99 7.67
N GLU A 111 -6.09 -9.68 7.85
CA GLU A 111 -5.03 -9.11 8.69
C GLU A 111 -5.45 -7.79 9.34
N THR A 112 -4.78 -7.44 10.43
CA THR A 112 -4.85 -6.12 11.05
C THR A 112 -3.44 -5.58 11.16
N GLU A 113 -3.22 -4.40 10.58
CA GLU A 113 -1.95 -3.71 10.57
C GLU A 113 -2.01 -2.43 11.43
N LEU A 114 -0.86 -2.05 11.98
CA LEU A 114 -0.74 -0.82 12.75
C LEU A 114 -0.36 0.33 11.81
N GLY A 115 -1.24 1.31 11.67
CA GLY A 115 -0.94 2.59 11.03
C GLY A 115 0.05 3.39 11.87
N MET A 116 1.16 3.80 11.26
CA MET A 116 2.21 4.58 11.91
C MET A 116 2.57 5.83 11.10
N ALA A 117 2.97 6.91 11.77
CA ALA A 117 3.34 8.18 11.15
C ALA A 117 4.67 8.73 11.69
N ALA A 118 5.41 9.47 10.86
CA ALA A 118 6.69 10.09 11.24
C ALA A 118 6.80 11.53 10.71
N ASP A 119 7.45 12.40 11.50
CA ASP A 119 7.91 13.72 11.05
C ASP A 119 9.25 13.58 10.32
N LEU A 120 9.32 14.06 9.07
CA LEU A 120 10.50 13.90 8.24
C LEU A 120 11.68 14.78 8.68
N ASP A 121 11.43 15.86 9.43
CA ASP A 121 12.48 16.73 9.95
C ASP A 121 13.22 16.10 11.14
N THR A 122 12.58 15.17 11.85
CA THR A 122 13.14 14.51 13.05
C THR A 122 13.65 13.10 12.77
N LEU A 123 13.70 12.69 11.50
CA LEU A 123 14.19 11.37 11.10
C LEU A 123 15.56 11.08 11.67
N ARG A 124 15.68 9.90 12.27
CA ARG A 124 16.95 9.37 12.72
C ARG A 124 17.69 8.76 11.52
N ALA A 125 18.63 9.52 10.97
CA ALA A 125 19.44 9.04 9.85
C ALA A 125 20.33 7.86 10.30
N GLY A 126 20.17 6.72 9.64
CA GLY A 126 21.08 5.57 9.71
C GLY A 126 21.86 5.39 8.41
N GLY A 127 22.73 4.37 8.34
CA GLY A 127 23.50 4.06 7.13
C GLY A 127 22.59 3.67 5.95
N LEU A 128 22.76 4.33 4.80
CA LEU A 128 21.92 4.16 3.59
C LEU A 128 22.41 3.05 2.64
N SER A 129 23.60 2.49 2.88
CA SER A 129 24.23 1.54 1.96
C SER A 129 24.77 0.31 2.70
N PRO A 130 23.91 -0.48 3.37
CA PRO A 130 24.33 -1.73 3.98
C PRO A 130 24.88 -2.68 2.90
N GLY A 131 26.11 -3.15 3.08
CA GLY A 131 26.70 -4.21 2.24
C GLY A 131 26.76 -3.90 0.75
N GLY A 132 26.92 -2.63 0.36
CA GLY A 132 27.04 -2.22 -1.05
C GLY A 132 25.72 -2.07 -1.80
N LEU A 133 24.57 -2.06 -1.10
CA LEU A 133 23.26 -1.86 -1.72
C LEU A 133 23.18 -0.49 -2.43
N GLN A 134 22.85 -0.52 -3.71
CA GLN A 134 22.57 0.67 -4.52
C GLN A 134 21.07 0.85 -4.69
N ILE A 135 20.51 1.95 -4.15
CA ILE A 135 19.09 2.24 -4.24
C ILE A 135 18.86 3.34 -5.29
N ARG A 136 18.00 3.07 -6.27
CA ARG A 136 17.59 4.03 -7.30
C ARG A 136 16.07 4.05 -7.46
N ARG A 137 15.55 5.23 -7.81
CA ARG A 137 14.17 5.39 -8.28
C ARG A 137 14.07 4.83 -9.69
N ALA A 138 13.04 4.02 -9.96
CA ALA A 138 12.77 3.50 -11.30
C ALA A 138 12.38 4.65 -12.23
N ARG A 139 13.05 4.73 -13.38
CA ARG A 139 12.84 5.72 -14.44
C ARG A 139 12.71 5.09 -15.83
N THR A 140 12.79 3.78 -15.92
CA THR A 140 12.68 3.02 -17.16
C THR A 140 11.73 1.83 -17.01
N PRO A 141 11.13 1.32 -18.10
CA PRO A 141 10.31 0.12 -18.06
C PRO A 141 11.06 -1.11 -17.50
N ALA A 142 12.37 -1.21 -17.74
CA ALA A 142 13.20 -2.28 -17.19
C ALA A 142 13.26 -2.23 -15.66
N GLU A 143 13.47 -1.04 -15.08
CA GLU A 143 13.51 -0.88 -13.63
C GLU A 143 12.12 -1.06 -12.98
N VAL A 144 11.04 -0.72 -13.68
CA VAL A 144 9.66 -1.05 -13.24
C VAL A 144 9.44 -2.56 -13.24
N LYS A 145 9.96 -3.28 -14.24
CA LYS A 145 9.93 -4.75 -14.28
C LYS A 145 10.76 -5.37 -13.16
N ASP A 146 11.92 -4.81 -12.83
CA ASP A 146 12.75 -5.26 -11.70
C ASP A 146 11.97 -5.09 -10.39
N PHE A 147 11.36 -3.91 -10.18
CA PHE A 147 10.47 -3.68 -9.05
C PHE A 147 9.37 -4.74 -8.96
N ALA A 148 8.64 -4.96 -10.07
CA ALA A 148 7.55 -5.90 -10.15
C ALA A 148 7.98 -7.34 -9.84
N THR A 149 9.19 -7.72 -10.23
CA THR A 149 9.77 -9.05 -9.97
C THR A 149 9.98 -9.28 -8.48
N ILE A 150 10.41 -8.26 -7.73
CA ILE A 150 10.55 -8.35 -6.28
C ILE A 150 9.17 -8.44 -5.60
N ILE A 151 8.19 -7.65 -6.05
CA ILE A 151 6.84 -7.67 -5.48
C ILE A 151 6.14 -9.01 -5.75
N ALA A 152 6.24 -9.54 -6.98
CA ALA A 152 5.71 -10.85 -7.32
C ALA A 152 6.25 -11.96 -6.40
N ALA A 153 7.53 -11.87 -6.03
CA ALA A 153 8.21 -12.84 -5.17
C ALA A 153 7.82 -12.76 -3.68
N ASN A 154 6.86 -11.90 -3.30
CA ASN A 154 6.19 -12.02 -2.00
C ASN A 154 5.33 -13.28 -1.90
N TRP A 155 4.90 -13.81 -3.05
CA TRP A 155 4.10 -15.03 -3.15
C TRP A 155 4.96 -16.23 -3.56
N THR A 156 4.53 -17.44 -3.19
CA THR A 156 5.14 -18.70 -3.62
C THR A 156 4.09 -19.59 -4.27
N PRO A 157 4.15 -19.82 -5.60
CA PRO A 157 5.10 -19.25 -6.57
C PRO A 157 4.88 -17.73 -6.77
N PRO A 158 5.86 -17.01 -7.36
CA PRO A 158 5.72 -15.57 -7.62
C PRO A 158 4.46 -15.23 -8.43
N ASP A 159 3.72 -14.21 -8.00
CA ASP A 159 2.45 -13.84 -8.62
C ASP A 159 2.65 -13.19 -10.01
N PRO A 160 2.23 -13.83 -11.11
CA PRO A 160 2.33 -13.24 -12.44
C PRO A 160 1.46 -12.00 -12.62
N ASN A 161 0.42 -11.81 -11.80
CA ASN A 161 -0.45 -10.63 -11.89
C ASN A 161 0.25 -9.37 -11.42
N ALA A 162 1.14 -9.44 -10.42
CA ALA A 162 2.00 -8.32 -10.05
C ALA A 162 2.88 -7.87 -11.21
N LEU A 163 3.54 -8.81 -11.90
CA LEU A 163 4.32 -8.49 -13.11
C LEU A 163 3.46 -7.81 -14.18
N ARG A 164 2.26 -8.36 -14.44
CA ARG A 164 1.34 -7.82 -15.44
C ARG A 164 0.80 -6.45 -15.08
N PHE A 165 0.48 -6.20 -13.81
CA PHE A 165 -0.01 -4.91 -13.32
C PHE A 165 1.03 -3.81 -13.59
N TYR A 166 2.27 -4.01 -13.15
CA TYR A 166 3.33 -3.02 -13.34
C TYR A 166 3.74 -2.85 -14.81
N GLU A 167 3.67 -3.91 -15.63
CA GLU A 167 3.87 -3.81 -17.08
C GLU A 167 2.80 -2.89 -17.73
N LEU A 168 1.52 -3.13 -17.42
CA LEU A 168 0.41 -2.34 -17.94
C LEU A 168 0.43 -0.89 -17.43
N GLY A 169 0.76 -0.70 -16.16
CA GLY A 169 0.82 0.60 -15.49
C GLY A 169 2.11 1.39 -15.75
N ALA A 170 3.14 0.80 -16.36
CA ALA A 170 4.44 1.43 -16.55
C ALA A 170 4.37 2.82 -17.22
N PRO A 171 3.55 3.07 -18.26
CA PRO A 171 3.42 4.41 -18.83
C PRO A 171 2.94 5.46 -17.81
N ALA A 172 2.01 5.10 -16.93
CA ALA A 172 1.51 6.00 -15.90
C ALA A 172 2.53 6.17 -14.76
N LEU A 173 3.16 5.08 -14.32
CA LEU A 173 4.16 5.09 -13.24
C LEU A 173 5.45 5.86 -13.58
N LEU A 174 5.78 5.94 -14.88
CA LEU A 174 6.95 6.67 -15.38
C LEU A 174 6.65 8.13 -15.73
N ASP A 175 5.39 8.58 -15.62
CA ASP A 175 5.04 9.99 -15.75
C ASP A 175 5.77 10.82 -14.68
N GLU A 176 6.28 11.99 -15.07
CA GLU A 176 7.06 12.85 -14.17
C GLU A 176 6.21 13.35 -12.98
N ASN A 177 4.90 13.49 -13.19
CA ASN A 177 3.91 13.94 -12.21
C ASN A 177 3.24 12.76 -11.49
N ALA A 178 3.71 11.53 -11.68
CA ALA A 178 3.21 10.38 -10.95
C ALA A 178 3.43 10.58 -9.44
N PRO A 179 2.37 10.46 -8.61
CA PRO A 179 2.51 10.52 -7.16
C PRO A 179 3.16 9.25 -6.59
N LEU A 180 3.22 8.17 -7.38
CA LEU A 180 3.82 6.88 -7.01
C LEU A 180 5.27 6.82 -7.52
N TRP A 181 6.20 6.60 -6.61
CA TRP A 181 7.63 6.53 -6.89
C TRP A 181 8.13 5.14 -6.49
N LEU A 182 8.54 4.36 -7.49
CA LEU A 182 9.09 3.03 -7.27
C LEU A 182 10.59 3.10 -7.06
N TYR A 183 11.10 2.36 -6.08
CA TYR A 183 12.52 2.24 -5.80
C TYR A 183 12.95 0.79 -5.82
N VAL A 184 14.14 0.54 -6.37
CA VAL A 184 14.75 -0.79 -6.41
C VAL A 184 16.16 -0.71 -5.83
N GLY A 185 16.47 -1.65 -4.95
CA GLY A 185 17.79 -1.87 -4.37
C GLY A 185 18.53 -2.98 -5.10
N TYR A 186 19.75 -2.70 -5.54
CA TYR A 186 20.59 -3.62 -6.30
C TYR A 186 21.88 -3.99 -5.55
N LEU A 187 22.32 -5.23 -5.72
CA LEU A 187 23.68 -5.66 -5.43
C LEU A 187 24.38 -5.99 -6.76
N GLY A 188 25.23 -5.07 -7.22
CA GLY A 188 25.68 -5.09 -8.60
C GLY A 188 24.49 -4.87 -9.54
N GLU A 189 24.29 -5.77 -10.49
CA GLU A 189 23.17 -5.73 -11.44
C GLU A 189 21.92 -6.49 -10.96
N VAL A 190 21.97 -7.13 -9.78
CA VAL A 190 20.87 -7.99 -9.30
C VAL A 190 19.89 -7.15 -8.46
N PRO A 191 18.61 -7.04 -8.83
CA PRO A 191 17.59 -6.43 -7.97
C PRO A 191 17.29 -7.38 -6.80
N VAL A 192 17.31 -6.85 -5.58
CA VAL A 192 17.16 -7.67 -4.35
C VAL A 192 16.11 -7.15 -3.38
N ALA A 193 15.70 -5.90 -3.54
CA ALA A 193 14.72 -5.25 -2.68
C ALA A 193 13.98 -4.16 -3.44
N ALA A 194 12.74 -3.88 -3.04
CA ALA A 194 11.86 -2.90 -3.66
C ALA A 194 11.07 -2.15 -2.57
N ALA A 195 10.71 -0.90 -2.86
CA ALA A 195 9.81 -0.11 -2.03
C ALA A 195 9.11 0.96 -2.86
N GLU A 196 7.87 1.27 -2.50
CA GLU A 196 7.09 2.32 -3.13
C GLU A 196 6.84 3.47 -2.15
N LEU A 197 6.89 4.70 -2.67
CA LEU A 197 6.38 5.89 -2.01
C LEU A 197 5.21 6.45 -2.80
N THR A 198 4.10 6.78 -2.13
CA THR A 198 2.95 7.44 -2.73
C THR A 198 2.65 8.78 -2.08
N VAL A 199 2.57 9.85 -2.89
CA VAL A 199 2.16 11.18 -2.43
C VAL A 199 0.63 11.30 -2.47
N GLY A 200 0.02 11.71 -1.35
CA GLY A 200 -1.43 11.88 -1.27
C GLY A 200 -1.88 12.26 0.13
N GLY A 201 -3.01 12.97 0.27
CA GLY A 201 -3.56 13.35 1.58
C GLY A 201 -2.68 14.30 2.39
N GLY A 202 -1.77 15.04 1.75
CA GLY A 202 -0.81 15.92 2.44
C GLY A 202 0.39 15.20 3.08
N VAL A 203 0.51 13.89 2.86
CA VAL A 203 1.59 13.03 3.40
C VAL A 203 2.23 12.19 2.29
N VAL A 204 3.34 11.52 2.61
CA VAL A 204 3.87 10.42 1.79
C VAL A 204 3.58 9.08 2.46
N GLY A 205 2.95 8.15 1.76
CA GLY A 205 2.73 6.79 2.21
C GLY A 205 3.83 5.87 1.71
N LEU A 206 4.28 4.93 2.53
CA LEU A 206 5.23 3.90 2.12
C LEU A 206 4.49 2.57 1.96
N TYR A 207 4.67 1.93 0.80
CA TYR A 207 4.02 0.68 0.42
C TYR A 207 5.03 -0.29 -0.18
N ASN A 208 4.64 -1.55 -0.35
CA ASN A 208 5.38 -2.53 -1.15
C ASN A 208 6.87 -2.67 -0.77
N ILE A 209 7.20 -2.52 0.53
CA ILE A 209 8.57 -2.67 1.02
C ILE A 209 8.88 -4.16 1.13
N SER A 210 9.69 -4.67 0.21
CA SER A 210 10.06 -6.07 0.17
C SER A 210 11.56 -6.28 -0.05
N THR A 211 12.06 -7.39 0.45
CA THR A 211 13.41 -7.91 0.20
C THR A 211 13.29 -9.40 -0.09
N LEU A 212 13.89 -9.84 -1.19
CA LEU A 212 13.93 -11.24 -1.59
C LEU A 212 14.43 -12.12 -0.42
N ALA A 213 13.83 -13.30 -0.26
CA ALA A 213 14.08 -14.18 0.89
C ALA A 213 15.58 -14.42 1.17
N ALA A 214 16.37 -14.66 0.12
CA ALA A 214 17.82 -14.89 0.22
C ALA A 214 18.64 -13.67 0.69
N TYR A 215 18.03 -12.47 0.70
CA TYR A 215 18.67 -11.20 1.03
C TYR A 215 18.08 -10.53 2.29
N ARG A 216 17.11 -11.18 2.95
CA ARG A 216 16.49 -10.68 4.20
C ARG A 216 17.49 -10.63 5.36
N ARG A 217 17.14 -9.86 6.40
CA ARG A 217 17.95 -9.65 7.62
C ARG A 217 19.33 -9.01 7.38
N ARG A 218 19.47 -8.26 6.28
CA ARG A 218 20.68 -7.51 5.90
C ARG A 218 20.52 -5.99 5.97
N GLY A 219 19.40 -5.50 6.48
CA GLY A 219 19.09 -4.07 6.60
C GLY A 219 18.55 -3.39 5.34
N PHE A 220 18.23 -4.14 4.29
CA PHE A 220 17.81 -3.57 2.99
C PHE A 220 16.45 -2.87 3.04
N GLY A 221 15.46 -3.46 3.73
CA GLY A 221 14.17 -2.79 3.97
C GLY A 221 14.36 -1.44 4.67
N THR A 222 15.12 -1.40 5.77
CA THR A 222 15.42 -0.14 6.48
C THR A 222 16.14 0.88 5.59
N ALA A 223 17.09 0.44 4.76
CA ALA A 223 17.82 1.33 3.84
C ALA A 223 16.90 1.92 2.76
N LEU A 224 15.99 1.11 2.20
CA LEU A 224 14.96 1.59 1.27
C LEU A 224 14.03 2.59 1.96
N THR A 225 13.46 2.23 3.11
CA THR A 225 12.59 3.14 3.89
C THR A 225 13.27 4.49 4.13
N LEU A 226 14.51 4.50 4.61
CA LEU A 226 15.27 5.74 4.82
C LEU A 226 15.48 6.51 3.52
N ARG A 227 15.80 5.83 2.41
CA ARG A 227 16.01 6.51 1.12
C ARG A 227 14.74 7.18 0.62
N LEU A 228 13.58 6.51 0.70
CA LEU A 228 12.28 7.06 0.32
C LEU A 228 11.96 8.32 1.14
N LEU A 229 12.17 8.26 2.45
CA LEU A 229 11.90 9.38 3.36
C LEU A 229 12.83 10.58 3.13
N LEU A 230 14.11 10.34 2.83
CA LEU A 230 15.06 11.39 2.49
C LEU A 230 14.72 12.08 1.16
N ASP A 231 14.35 11.31 0.14
CA ASP A 231 13.94 11.85 -1.15
C ASP A 231 12.63 12.64 -1.02
N ALA A 232 11.68 12.18 -0.20
CA ALA A 232 10.46 12.92 0.12
C ALA A 232 10.76 14.25 0.82
N ARG A 233 11.63 14.24 1.83
CA ARG A 233 12.03 15.46 2.54
C ARG A 233 12.72 16.46 1.61
N ALA A 234 13.58 15.98 0.71
CA ALA A 234 14.24 16.82 -0.29
C ALA A 234 13.25 17.48 -1.27
N GLN A 235 12.06 16.88 -1.46
CA GLN A 235 10.95 17.41 -2.25
C GLN A 235 9.97 18.26 -1.42
N GLY A 236 10.29 18.54 -0.15
CA GLY A 236 9.52 19.44 0.72
C GLY A 236 8.36 18.78 1.48
N TYR A 237 8.23 17.45 1.44
CA TYR A 237 7.27 16.74 2.28
C TYR A 237 7.77 16.68 3.74
N GLY A 238 6.86 16.86 4.69
CA GLY A 238 7.18 16.90 6.13
C GLY A 238 6.66 15.70 6.93
N LEU A 239 5.78 14.88 6.35
CA LEU A 239 5.11 13.79 7.05
C LEU A 239 5.07 12.53 6.21
N ALA A 240 5.36 11.39 6.83
CA ALA A 240 5.16 10.08 6.24
C ALA A 240 4.23 9.21 7.06
N ILE A 241 3.59 8.26 6.39
CA ILE A 241 2.77 7.22 7.00
C ILE A 241 3.10 5.85 6.38
N LEU A 242 2.78 4.79 7.12
CA LEU A 242 2.81 3.41 6.63
C LEU A 242 1.89 2.54 7.47
N GLN A 243 1.68 1.31 7.00
CA GLN A 243 1.06 0.25 7.77
C GLN A 243 2.13 -0.80 8.08
N ALA A 244 2.13 -1.31 9.30
CA ALA A 244 3.12 -2.27 9.78
C ALA A 244 2.44 -3.49 10.38
N GLN A 245 2.78 -4.66 9.84
CA GLN A 245 2.35 -5.95 10.37
C GLN A 245 3.34 -6.47 11.43
N GLY A 246 2.80 -7.02 12.50
CA GLY A 246 3.55 -7.75 13.54
C GLY A 246 4.53 -6.89 14.34
N SER A 247 5.02 -7.45 15.45
CA SER A 247 5.94 -6.75 16.36
C SER A 247 7.27 -6.39 15.69
N ASP A 248 7.75 -7.25 14.78
CA ASP A 248 9.04 -7.08 14.12
C ASP A 248 9.02 -5.90 13.14
N GLY A 249 7.94 -5.76 12.35
CA GLY A 249 7.73 -4.62 11.46
C GLY A 249 7.61 -3.32 12.23
N VAL A 250 6.73 -3.29 13.25
CA VAL A 250 6.53 -2.13 14.12
C VAL A 250 7.83 -1.69 14.78
N GLY A 251 8.65 -2.64 15.28
CA GLY A 251 9.93 -2.33 15.90
C GLY A 251 10.98 -1.74 14.95
N VAL A 252 10.93 -2.06 13.66
CA VAL A 252 11.79 -1.41 12.64
C VAL A 252 11.40 0.05 12.46
N TYR A 253 10.11 0.34 12.27
CA TYR A 253 9.64 1.69 11.99
C TYR A 253 9.69 2.59 13.22
N ALA A 254 9.42 2.08 14.42
CA ALA A 254 9.57 2.84 15.66
C ALA A 254 11.01 3.35 15.86
N ARG A 255 12.03 2.56 15.48
CA ARG A 255 13.44 3.00 15.53
C ARG A 255 13.75 4.15 14.57
N LEU A 256 13.00 4.26 13.46
CA LEU A 256 13.10 5.34 12.49
C LEU A 256 12.34 6.60 12.90
N GLY A 257 11.56 6.55 13.98
CA GLY A 257 10.76 7.67 14.48
C GLY A 257 9.29 7.62 14.10
N PHE A 258 8.78 6.47 13.64
CA PHE A 258 7.35 6.29 13.44
C PHE A 258 6.62 6.03 14.75
N GLU A 259 5.45 6.64 14.92
CA GLU A 259 4.57 6.51 16.07
C GLU A 259 3.19 5.99 15.62
N PRO A 260 2.53 5.10 16.37
CA PRO A 260 1.24 4.53 15.97
C PRO A 260 0.10 5.56 16.08
N PHE A 261 -0.88 5.48 15.17
CA PHE A 261 -2.08 6.33 15.21
C PHE A 261 -3.41 5.58 15.08
N GLY A 262 -3.40 4.29 14.71
CA GLY A 262 -4.63 3.50 14.61
C GLY A 262 -4.39 2.16 13.92
N GLU A 263 -5.40 1.28 13.96
CA GLU A 263 -5.37 -0.01 13.28
C GLU A 263 -6.12 0.06 11.95
N ILE A 264 -5.65 -0.67 10.96
CA ILE A 264 -6.30 -0.81 9.67
C ILE A 264 -6.48 -2.30 9.42
N THR A 265 -7.68 -2.72 9.05
CA THR A 265 -8.02 -4.14 8.92
C THR A 265 -8.39 -4.49 7.50
N GLU A 266 -7.78 -5.54 6.98
CA GLU A 266 -8.12 -6.13 5.69
C GLU A 266 -9.21 -7.19 5.85
N TYR A 267 -10.23 -7.12 5.01
CA TYR A 267 -11.27 -8.13 4.86
C TYR A 267 -11.25 -8.71 3.44
N LYS A 268 -11.36 -10.04 3.32
CA LYS A 268 -11.40 -10.76 2.03
C LYS A 268 -12.58 -11.72 1.97
N PRO A 269 -13.12 -12.07 0.79
CA PRO A 269 -14.15 -13.10 0.71
C PRO A 269 -13.60 -14.47 1.14
N GLY A 270 -14.32 -15.18 2.02
CA GLY A 270 -13.84 -16.43 2.64
C GLY A 270 -13.61 -17.62 1.70
N ASN A 271 -14.02 -17.51 0.43
CA ASN A 271 -13.88 -18.57 -0.58
C ASN A 271 -12.65 -18.39 -1.48
N TYR A 272 -11.94 -17.27 -1.38
CA TYR A 272 -10.64 -17.13 -2.04
C TYR A 272 -9.61 -17.75 -1.11
N ALA A 273 -9.27 -19.01 -1.36
CA ALA A 273 -8.12 -19.63 -0.72
C ALA A 273 -6.94 -18.69 -0.89
N ALA A 274 -6.46 -18.12 0.23
CA ALA A 274 -5.14 -17.54 0.30
C ALA A 274 -4.21 -18.53 -0.40
N GLY A 275 -3.41 -18.03 -1.34
CA GLY A 275 -2.29 -18.81 -1.88
C GLY A 275 -1.62 -19.49 -0.68
N THR A 276 -1.65 -20.81 -0.69
CA THR A 276 -1.38 -21.64 0.48
C THR A 276 -0.04 -21.26 1.09
N ASP A 277 -0.06 -20.67 2.28
CA ASP A 277 1.10 -20.65 3.18
C ASP A 277 1.38 -22.11 3.59
N THR A 278 2.32 -22.73 2.88
CA THR A 278 3.08 -23.92 3.30
C THR A 278 4.54 -23.71 2.99
#